data_AF-A0A2G9U898-F1
#
_entry.id   AF-A0A2G9U898-F1
#
_cell.length_a   1.000
_cell.length_b   1.000
_cell.length_c   1.000
_cell.angle_alpha   90.00
_cell.angle_beta   90.00
_cell.angle_gamma   90.00
#
_symmetry.space_group_name_H-M   'P 1'
#
loop_
_entity.id
_entity.type
_entity.pdbx_description
1 polymer ?
#
loop_
_entity_poly.entity_id
_entity_poly.type
_entity_poly.pdbx_seq_one_letter_code
_entity_poly.pdbx_strand_id
1 'polypeptide(L)'
;MGNFVPKHLTDDDWYRILNTTDSVSDRVSFLEYVAIKQRRDERDKMKKSSKLEEFTAKLEEEKAKFERGEMGYGPDLYQLIHNPMRNRKKINITQGARVVSALRVDEAPKIAFDLQYMFKEKPRVQSELGNQLQYTISENLDSRTPLQMTFVNFPETEEAQAWLNKCVGFYGGQYTHQTVLPDFTSKGVKEVYPDENVVYISRHARDMIDGPLDVGAIALCVSKDTAREALGAARRGRMRAVRLPIKKYVK
;
A
#
# COMPACT_ATOMS: atom_id res chain seq x y z
N MET A 1 -28.36 12.99 13.01
CA MET A 1 -29.24 12.16 12.16
C MET A 1 -28.67 12.18 10.75
N GLY A 2 -28.70 11.05 10.05
CA GLY A 2 -28.01 10.89 8.77
C GLY A 2 -28.71 11.62 7.62
N ASN A 3 -27.93 12.28 6.76
CA ASN A 3 -28.40 13.15 5.67
C ASN A 3 -28.37 12.46 4.29
N PHE A 4 -27.73 11.29 4.18
CA PHE A 4 -27.51 10.61 2.91
C PHE A 4 -28.00 9.17 2.96
N VAL A 5 -28.74 8.75 1.93
CA VAL A 5 -29.31 7.41 1.77
C VAL A 5 -28.74 6.76 0.51
N PRO A 6 -28.27 5.50 0.58
CA PRO A 6 -27.74 4.79 -0.58
C PRO A 6 -28.87 4.44 -1.57
N LYS A 7 -28.56 4.44 -2.87
CA LYS A 7 -29.53 4.10 -3.93
C LYS A 7 -29.80 2.60 -4.01
N HIS A 8 -28.78 1.80 -3.74
CA HIS A 8 -28.85 0.34 -3.69
C HIS A 8 -27.91 -0.18 -2.61
N LEU A 9 -28.10 -1.42 -2.17
CA LEU A 9 -27.20 -2.12 -1.24
C LEU A 9 -26.79 -3.44 -1.89
N THR A 10 -25.50 -3.77 -1.79
CA THR A 10 -24.98 -5.07 -2.21
C THR A 10 -25.16 -6.09 -1.09
N ASP A 11 -25.01 -7.39 -1.41
CA ASP A 11 -25.08 -8.46 -0.41
C ASP A 11 -24.01 -8.30 0.68
N ASP A 12 -22.81 -7.80 0.34
CA ASP A 12 -21.76 -7.48 1.33
C ASP A 12 -22.17 -6.30 2.24
N ASP A 13 -22.86 -5.30 1.70
CA ASP A 13 -23.37 -4.19 2.51
C ASP A 13 -24.43 -4.69 3.50
N TRP A 14 -25.35 -5.56 3.06
CA TRP A 14 -26.33 -6.20 3.93
C TRP A 14 -25.67 -7.05 5.01
N TYR A 15 -24.70 -7.87 4.64
CA TYR A 15 -23.93 -8.69 5.57
C TYR A 15 -23.25 -7.83 6.63
N ARG A 16 -22.61 -6.72 6.23
CA ARG A 16 -21.96 -5.78 7.16
C ARG A 16 -22.95 -5.12 8.10
N ILE A 17 -24.11 -4.67 7.61
CA ILE A 17 -25.14 -4.06 8.45
C ILE A 17 -25.62 -5.06 9.50
N LEU A 18 -25.89 -6.30 9.10
CA LEU A 18 -26.46 -7.30 9.99
C LEU A 18 -25.43 -7.85 11.00
N ASN A 19 -24.18 -8.04 10.57
CA ASN A 19 -23.21 -8.83 11.34
C ASN A 19 -22.04 -8.01 11.91
N THR A 20 -21.82 -6.77 11.46
CA THR A 20 -20.62 -6.00 11.85
C THR A 20 -20.92 -4.63 12.47
N THR A 21 -22.20 -4.29 12.64
CA THR A 21 -22.61 -3.04 13.28
C THR A 21 -23.43 -3.30 14.54
N ASP A 22 -22.92 -2.81 15.67
CA ASP A 22 -23.46 -3.12 17.00
C ASP A 22 -24.57 -2.13 17.41
N SER A 23 -24.50 -0.87 16.95
CA SER A 23 -25.45 0.18 17.31
C SER A 23 -26.21 0.76 16.11
N VAL A 24 -27.37 1.37 16.39
CA VAL A 24 -28.15 2.13 15.38
C VAL A 24 -27.32 3.28 14.80
N SER A 25 -26.48 3.92 15.62
CA SER A 25 -25.60 5.00 15.17
C SER A 25 -24.55 4.49 14.16
N ASP A 26 -23.99 3.31 14.39
CA ASP A 26 -23.02 2.69 13.48
C ASP A 26 -23.67 2.31 12.15
N ARG A 27 -24.91 1.81 12.19
CA ARG A 27 -25.71 1.51 11.00
C ARG A 27 -25.98 2.75 10.15
N VAL A 28 -26.42 3.84 10.79
CA VAL A 28 -26.65 5.12 10.10
C VAL A 28 -25.35 5.62 9.47
N SER A 29 -24.24 5.59 10.21
CA SER A 29 -22.93 6.01 9.71
C SER A 29 -22.44 5.16 8.53
N PHE A 30 -22.68 3.84 8.58
CA PHE A 30 -22.33 2.93 7.48
C PHE A 30 -23.18 3.19 6.23
N LEU A 31 -24.49 3.36 6.38
CA LEU A 31 -25.39 3.67 5.27
C LEU A 31 -25.03 5.01 4.59
N GLU A 32 -24.69 6.03 5.37
CA GLU A 32 -24.18 7.29 4.83
C GLU A 32 -22.88 7.10 4.04
N TYR A 33 -21.95 6.30 4.56
CA TYR A 33 -20.72 5.95 3.86
C TYR A 33 -20.99 5.29 2.50
N VAL A 34 -21.92 4.32 2.45
CA VAL A 34 -22.32 3.66 1.19
C VAL A 34 -22.93 4.67 0.22
N ALA A 35 -23.79 5.56 0.70
CA ALA A 35 -24.43 6.60 -0.12
C ALA A 35 -23.41 7.57 -0.74
N ILE A 36 -22.44 8.03 0.06
CA ILE A 36 -21.37 8.93 -0.37
C ILE A 36 -20.50 8.24 -1.42
N LYS A 37 -20.17 6.96 -1.19
CA LYS A 37 -19.37 6.15 -2.13
C LYS A 37 -20.06 6.04 -3.50
N GLN A 38 -21.34 5.69 -3.53
CA GLN A 38 -22.10 5.57 -4.79
C GLN A 38 -22.14 6.88 -5.58
N ARG A 39 -22.41 8.01 -4.91
CA ARG A 39 -22.38 9.34 -5.57
C ARG A 39 -21.01 9.69 -6.12
N ARG A 40 -19.95 9.34 -5.40
CA ARG A 40 -18.57 9.55 -5.86
C ARG A 40 -18.29 8.72 -7.11
N ASP A 41 -18.67 7.45 -7.12
CA ASP A 41 -18.45 6.54 -8.26
C ASP A 41 -19.21 7.01 -9.51
N GLU A 42 -20.45 7.49 -9.37
CA GLU A 42 -21.22 8.09 -10.47
C GLU A 42 -20.52 9.32 -11.06
N ARG A 43 -20.06 10.23 -10.19
CA ARG A 43 -19.34 11.43 -10.61
C ARG A 43 -18.01 11.09 -11.29
N ASP A 44 -17.29 10.11 -10.78
CA ASP A 44 -16.00 9.70 -11.32
C ASP A 44 -16.19 9.02 -12.70
N LYS A 45 -17.26 8.25 -12.90
CA LYS A 45 -17.66 7.72 -14.22
C LYS A 45 -17.97 8.84 -15.22
N MET A 46 -18.80 9.81 -14.84
CA MET A 46 -19.14 10.95 -15.71
C MET A 46 -17.91 11.79 -16.09
N LYS A 47 -17.00 12.03 -15.13
CA LYS A 47 -15.74 12.73 -15.41
C LYS A 47 -14.83 11.94 -16.35
N LYS A 48 -14.81 10.62 -16.24
CA LYS A 48 -13.97 9.76 -17.08
C LYS A 48 -14.47 9.72 -18.52
N SER A 49 -15.79 9.65 -18.75
CA SER A 49 -16.36 9.68 -20.09
C SER A 49 -16.12 11.03 -20.77
N SER A 50 -16.43 12.14 -20.10
CA SER A 50 -16.22 13.49 -20.64
C SER A 50 -14.74 13.75 -20.96
N LYS A 51 -13.79 13.35 -20.11
CA LYS A 51 -12.36 13.49 -20.40
C LYS A 51 -11.91 12.66 -21.60
N LEU A 52 -12.47 11.46 -21.78
CA LEU A 52 -12.12 10.62 -22.91
C LEU A 52 -12.61 11.25 -24.21
N GLU A 53 -13.85 11.73 -24.24
CA GLU A 53 -14.46 12.43 -25.37
C GLU A 53 -13.68 13.69 -25.75
N GLU A 54 -13.33 14.53 -24.76
CA GLU A 54 -12.49 15.72 -24.96
C GLU A 54 -11.11 15.37 -25.50
N PHE A 55 -10.49 14.29 -25.01
CA PHE A 55 -9.19 13.84 -25.47
C PHE A 55 -9.25 13.32 -26.91
N THR A 56 -10.26 12.52 -27.25
CA THR A 56 -10.44 11.99 -28.61
C THR A 56 -10.69 13.10 -29.62
N ALA A 57 -11.53 14.08 -29.28
CA ALA A 57 -11.81 15.22 -30.16
C ALA A 57 -10.55 16.06 -30.42
N LYS A 58 -9.76 16.34 -29.37
CA LYS A 58 -8.48 17.05 -29.53
C LYS A 58 -7.47 16.25 -30.35
N LEU A 59 -7.42 14.93 -30.17
CA LEU A 59 -6.51 14.07 -30.93
C LEU A 59 -6.86 14.05 -32.42
N GLU A 60 -8.14 14.04 -32.78
CA GLU A 60 -8.58 14.15 -34.18
C GLU A 60 -8.20 15.50 -34.80
N GLU A 61 -8.35 16.60 -34.06
CA GLU A 61 -7.94 17.92 -34.52
C GLU A 61 -6.42 17.99 -34.79
N GLU A 62 -5.61 17.45 -33.87
CA GLU A 62 -4.15 17.39 -34.01
C GLU A 62 -3.71 16.47 -35.15
N LYS A 63 -4.42 15.34 -35.37
CA LYS A 63 -4.19 14.47 -36.53
C LYS A 63 -4.44 15.21 -37.85
N ALA A 64 -5.54 15.95 -37.94
CA ALA A 64 -5.86 16.71 -39.14
C ALA A 64 -4.81 17.79 -39.44
N LYS A 65 -4.23 18.44 -38.41
CA LYS A 65 -3.08 19.35 -38.57
C LYS A 65 -1.87 18.63 -39.16
N PHE A 66 -1.52 17.49 -38.59
CA PHE A 66 -0.40 16.69 -39.05
C PHE A 66 -0.54 16.22 -40.50
N GLU A 67 -1.73 15.76 -40.90
CA GLU A 67 -2.02 15.33 -42.28
C GLU A 67 -1.91 16.48 -43.31
N ARG A 68 -2.16 17.72 -42.89
CA ARG A 68 -1.92 18.92 -43.71
C ARG A 68 -0.45 19.36 -43.78
N GLY A 69 0.45 18.65 -43.12
CA GLY A 69 1.87 19.02 -43.00
C GLY A 69 2.14 20.10 -41.96
N GLU A 70 1.18 20.43 -41.10
CA GLU A 70 1.35 21.34 -39.97
C GLU A 70 1.91 20.59 -38.74
N MET A 71 2.25 21.33 -37.69
CA MET A 71 2.75 20.76 -36.44
C MET A 71 1.59 20.24 -35.57
N GLY A 72 1.11 19.03 -35.86
CA GLY A 72 0.17 18.29 -35.00
C GLY A 72 0.89 17.46 -33.93
N TYR A 73 0.44 17.53 -32.68
CA TYR A 73 1.05 16.84 -31.54
C TYR A 73 0.16 15.75 -30.95
N GLY A 74 0.75 14.60 -30.63
CA GLY A 74 0.01 13.49 -30.01
C GLY A 74 0.70 12.13 -30.14
N PRO A 75 0.08 11.06 -29.61
CA PRO A 75 0.48 9.69 -29.91
C PRO A 75 0.54 9.48 -31.43
N ASP A 76 1.63 8.91 -31.94
CA ASP A 76 1.92 8.68 -33.36
C ASP A 76 2.03 9.93 -34.26
N LEU A 77 2.10 11.14 -33.67
CA LEU A 77 2.38 12.41 -34.36
C LEU A 77 3.70 13.02 -33.86
N TYR A 78 3.93 14.33 -34.06
CA TYR A 78 5.04 15.00 -33.37
C TYR A 78 4.87 14.88 -31.86
N GLN A 79 5.95 14.49 -31.17
CA GLN A 79 5.96 14.37 -29.72
C GLN A 79 6.90 15.41 -29.13
N LEU A 80 6.40 16.18 -28.19
CA LEU A 80 7.27 16.96 -27.31
C LEU A 80 8.14 15.98 -26.52
N ILE A 81 9.41 16.33 -26.31
CA ILE A 81 10.28 15.60 -25.39
C ILE A 81 9.65 15.70 -24.01
N HIS A 82 8.88 14.67 -23.65
CA HIS A 82 8.20 14.64 -22.37
C HIS A 82 9.23 14.43 -21.27
N ASN A 83 8.98 15.08 -20.13
CA ASN A 83 9.67 14.75 -18.89
C ASN A 83 9.59 13.22 -18.69
N PRO A 84 10.72 12.50 -18.67
CA PRO A 84 10.73 11.05 -18.57
C PRO A 84 10.04 10.53 -17.30
N MET A 85 9.91 11.39 -16.27
CA MET A 85 9.18 11.12 -15.03
C MET A 85 7.64 11.17 -15.18
N ARG A 86 7.10 11.46 -16.37
CA ARG A 86 5.67 11.28 -16.67
C ARG A 86 5.34 9.92 -17.26
N ASN A 87 6.34 9.15 -17.68
CA ASN A 87 6.14 7.83 -18.25
C ASN A 87 6.24 6.75 -17.16
N ARG A 88 5.08 6.19 -16.78
CA ARG A 88 4.98 5.19 -15.71
C ARG A 88 5.83 3.95 -15.95
N LYS A 89 6.00 3.52 -17.21
CA LYS A 89 6.89 2.40 -17.55
C LYS A 89 8.35 2.72 -17.24
N LYS A 90 8.83 3.92 -17.60
CA LYS A 90 10.21 4.35 -17.28
C LYS A 90 10.43 4.50 -15.78
N ILE A 91 9.43 5.00 -15.06
CA ILE A 91 9.45 5.10 -13.59
C ILE A 91 9.60 3.71 -12.98
N ASN A 92 8.73 2.77 -13.35
CA ASN A 92 8.76 1.40 -12.82
C ASN A 92 10.11 0.71 -13.08
N ILE A 93 10.69 0.88 -14.28
CA ILE A 93 12.02 0.34 -14.61
C ILE A 93 13.10 0.95 -13.70
N THR A 94 13.06 2.26 -13.47
CA THR A 94 14.05 2.96 -12.63
C THR A 94 13.94 2.52 -11.17
N GLN A 95 12.72 2.47 -10.63
CA GLN A 95 12.46 1.98 -9.27
C GLN A 95 12.88 0.51 -9.13
N GLY A 96 12.46 -0.34 -10.07
CA GLY A 96 12.81 -1.75 -10.11
C GLY A 96 14.32 -2.00 -10.17
N ALA A 97 15.06 -1.22 -10.97
CA ALA A 97 16.52 -1.33 -11.04
C ALA A 97 17.19 -1.05 -9.69
N ARG A 98 16.69 -0.07 -8.91
CA ARG A 98 17.20 0.22 -7.56
C ARG A 98 16.89 -0.92 -6.59
N VAL A 99 15.67 -1.46 -6.61
CA VAL A 99 15.27 -2.59 -5.76
C VAL A 99 16.13 -3.82 -6.06
N VAL A 100 16.31 -4.16 -7.34
CA VAL A 100 17.18 -5.28 -7.75
C VAL A 100 18.62 -5.04 -7.31
N SER A 101 19.13 -3.81 -7.43
CA SER A 101 20.47 -3.50 -6.95
C SER A 101 20.59 -3.73 -5.43
N ALA A 102 19.62 -3.29 -4.64
CA ALA A 102 19.61 -3.50 -3.19
C ALA A 102 19.55 -4.99 -2.83
N LEU A 103 18.72 -5.77 -3.52
CA LEU A 103 18.61 -7.23 -3.32
C LEU A 103 19.92 -7.98 -3.60
N ARG A 104 20.77 -7.49 -4.51
CA ARG A 104 22.06 -8.15 -4.84
C ARG A 104 23.18 -7.80 -3.88
N VAL A 105 23.19 -6.58 -3.36
CA VAL A 105 24.31 -6.04 -2.58
C VAL A 105 24.20 -6.45 -1.10
N ASP A 106 22.98 -6.64 -0.59
CA ASP A 106 22.69 -7.14 0.78
C ASP A 106 23.46 -6.42 1.92
N GLU A 107 23.80 -5.15 1.70
CA GLU A 107 24.49 -4.30 2.69
C GLU A 107 23.54 -3.61 3.68
N ALA A 108 22.24 -3.59 3.37
CA ALA A 108 21.22 -2.92 4.17
C ALA A 108 20.35 -3.93 4.93
N PRO A 109 19.87 -3.60 6.13
CA PRO A 109 19.00 -4.48 6.88
C PRO A 109 17.73 -4.79 6.08
N LYS A 110 17.36 -6.07 6.04
CA LYS A 110 16.08 -6.53 5.49
C LYS A 110 14.94 -6.09 6.42
N ILE A 111 13.75 -5.86 5.90
CA ILE A 111 12.60 -5.41 6.71
C ILE A 111 11.41 -6.36 6.59
N ALA A 112 10.93 -6.85 7.73
CA ALA A 112 9.79 -7.75 7.85
C ALA A 112 8.59 -6.99 8.43
N PHE A 113 7.48 -6.94 7.69
CA PHE A 113 6.21 -6.43 8.19
C PHE A 113 5.36 -7.59 8.68
N ASP A 114 5.23 -7.71 9.99
CA ASP A 114 4.53 -8.80 10.65
C ASP A 114 3.02 -8.53 10.76
N LEU A 115 2.24 -9.32 10.03
CA LEU A 115 0.79 -9.19 9.88
C LEU A 115 -0.02 -10.05 10.86
N GLN A 116 0.62 -10.72 11.83
CA GLN A 116 -0.03 -11.74 12.70
C GLN A 116 -1.25 -11.24 13.51
N TYR A 117 -1.38 -9.93 13.70
CA TYR A 117 -2.51 -9.30 14.40
C TYR A 117 -3.44 -8.54 13.48
N MET A 118 -2.96 -8.15 12.29
CA MET A 118 -3.69 -7.25 11.40
C MET A 118 -5.07 -7.80 11.03
N PHE A 119 -5.15 -9.08 10.65
CA PHE A 119 -6.40 -9.71 10.22
C PHE A 119 -7.36 -10.04 11.37
N LYS A 120 -6.95 -9.84 12.63
CA LYS A 120 -7.81 -9.94 13.82
C LYS A 120 -8.41 -8.60 14.21
N GLU A 121 -7.96 -7.51 13.60
CA GLU A 121 -8.47 -6.17 13.85
C GLU A 121 -9.82 -5.92 13.17
N LYS A 122 -10.53 -4.88 13.61
CA LYS A 122 -11.79 -4.46 12.97
C LYS A 122 -11.54 -4.02 11.51
N PRO A 123 -12.49 -4.23 10.58
CA PRO A 123 -12.32 -3.89 9.16
C PRO A 123 -11.89 -2.44 8.87
N ARG A 124 -12.34 -1.50 9.71
CA ARG A 124 -11.91 -0.09 9.63
C ARG A 124 -10.40 0.05 9.88
N VAL A 125 -9.90 -0.59 10.94
CA VAL A 125 -8.47 -0.56 11.29
C VAL A 125 -7.63 -1.26 10.23
N GLN A 126 -8.10 -2.40 9.71
CA GLN A 126 -7.45 -3.09 8.59
C GLN A 126 -7.32 -2.18 7.36
N SER A 127 -8.35 -1.39 7.05
CA SER A 127 -8.33 -0.45 5.92
C SER A 127 -7.33 0.70 6.14
N GLU A 128 -7.29 1.26 7.36
CA GLU A 128 -6.33 2.31 7.74
C GLU A 128 -4.88 1.80 7.65
N LEU A 129 -4.61 0.61 8.19
CA LEU A 129 -3.29 -0.04 8.11
C LEU A 129 -2.92 -0.37 6.66
N GLY A 130 -3.87 -0.84 5.85
CA GLY A 130 -3.64 -1.09 4.41
C GLY A 130 -3.14 0.12 3.65
N ASN A 131 -3.75 1.29 3.88
CA ASN A 131 -3.30 2.54 3.28
C ASN A 131 -1.87 2.91 3.72
N GLN A 132 -1.51 2.66 4.99
CA GLN A 132 -0.15 2.89 5.48
C GLN A 132 0.86 1.93 4.84
N LEU A 133 0.50 0.67 4.63
CA LEU A 133 1.34 -0.29 3.92
C LEU A 133 1.53 0.13 2.46
N GLN A 134 0.46 0.56 1.79
CA GLN A 134 0.54 1.11 0.44
C GLN A 134 1.51 2.30 0.38
N TYR A 135 1.38 3.25 1.31
CA TYR A 135 2.27 4.39 1.40
C TYR A 135 3.73 3.96 1.61
N THR A 136 3.98 3.02 2.53
CA THR A 136 5.32 2.51 2.84
C THR A 136 5.97 1.84 1.62
N ILE A 137 5.21 1.03 0.88
CA ILE A 137 5.71 0.41 -0.37
C ILE A 137 6.04 1.49 -1.41
N SER A 138 5.19 2.50 -1.56
CA SER A 138 5.43 3.61 -2.50
C SER A 138 6.71 4.36 -2.18
N GLU A 139 6.90 4.76 -0.91
CA GLU A 139 8.10 5.47 -0.46
C GLU A 139 9.36 4.62 -0.61
N ASN A 140 9.27 3.31 -0.36
CA ASN A 140 10.40 2.42 -0.58
C ASN A 140 10.78 2.31 -2.06
N LEU A 141 9.80 2.21 -2.97
CA LEU A 141 10.05 2.20 -4.41
C LEU A 141 10.69 3.51 -4.90
N ASP A 142 10.28 4.65 -4.35
CA ASP A 142 10.82 5.96 -4.70
C ASP A 142 12.19 6.25 -4.07
N SER A 143 12.57 5.51 -3.03
CA SER A 143 13.87 5.63 -2.37
C SER A 143 15.03 5.46 -3.35
N ARG A 144 16.15 6.13 -3.04
CA ARG A 144 17.43 5.90 -3.72
C ARG A 144 18.08 4.60 -3.24
N THR A 145 17.77 4.21 -2.01
CA THR A 145 18.29 3.05 -1.29
C THR A 145 17.09 2.27 -0.75
N PRO A 146 16.33 1.57 -1.61
CA PRO A 146 15.21 0.75 -1.18
C PRO A 146 15.67 -0.37 -0.27
N LEU A 147 14.86 -0.69 0.74
CA LEU A 147 15.07 -1.85 1.60
C LEU A 147 14.38 -3.08 1.00
N GLN A 148 14.94 -4.26 1.25
CA GLN A 148 14.27 -5.52 0.96
C GLN A 148 13.11 -5.72 1.93
N MET A 149 11.88 -5.52 1.45
CA MET A 149 10.66 -5.66 2.24
C MET A 149 10.02 -7.03 2.05
N THR A 150 9.59 -7.65 3.15
CA THR A 150 8.78 -8.88 3.15
C THR A 150 7.63 -8.74 4.12
N PHE A 151 6.42 -9.07 3.69
CA PHE A 151 5.22 -9.14 4.52
C PHE A 151 5.03 -10.59 5.01
N VAL A 152 5.16 -10.78 6.32
CA VAL A 152 5.19 -12.10 6.96
C VAL A 152 3.92 -12.34 7.78
N ASN A 153 3.64 -13.61 8.12
CA ASN A 153 2.39 -14.03 8.77
C ASN A 153 1.13 -13.59 8.00
N PHE A 154 1.21 -13.53 6.66
CA PHE A 154 0.06 -13.23 5.81
C PHE A 154 -0.85 -14.47 5.69
N PRO A 155 -2.14 -14.39 6.04
CA PRO A 155 -3.05 -15.54 5.94
C PRO A 155 -3.27 -15.94 4.47
N GLU A 156 -3.19 -17.24 4.19
CA GLU A 156 -3.53 -17.80 2.87
C GLU A 156 -5.06 -18.05 2.77
N THR A 157 -5.84 -16.99 2.99
CA THR A 157 -7.31 -17.03 2.87
C THR A 157 -7.77 -16.17 1.69
N GLU A 158 -8.92 -16.50 1.09
CA GLU A 158 -9.51 -15.70 0.00
C GLU A 158 -9.77 -14.25 0.45
N GLU A 159 -10.23 -14.06 1.68
CA GLU A 159 -10.45 -12.74 2.28
C GLU A 159 -9.17 -11.90 2.35
N ALA A 160 -8.04 -12.50 2.75
CA ALA A 160 -6.76 -11.81 2.83
C ALA A 160 -6.26 -11.42 1.43
N GLN A 161 -6.43 -12.30 0.43
CA GLN A 161 -6.09 -12.01 -0.96
C GLN A 161 -6.97 -10.90 -1.56
N ALA A 162 -8.28 -10.93 -1.31
CA ALA A 162 -9.20 -9.88 -1.72
C ALA A 162 -8.83 -8.54 -1.06
N TRP A 163 -8.46 -8.58 0.22
CA TRP A 163 -7.98 -7.41 0.95
C TRP A 163 -6.69 -6.84 0.34
N LEU A 164 -5.70 -7.67 0.02
CA LEU A 164 -4.43 -7.24 -0.59
C LEU A 164 -4.66 -6.48 -1.90
N ASN A 165 -5.50 -7.03 -2.77
CA ASN A 165 -5.86 -6.41 -4.04
C ASN A 165 -6.58 -5.07 -3.87
N LYS A 166 -7.49 -4.98 -2.89
CA LYS A 166 -8.30 -3.79 -2.65
C LYS A 166 -7.56 -2.67 -1.92
N CYS A 167 -6.78 -3.01 -0.91
CA CYS A 167 -6.24 -2.04 0.04
C CYS A 167 -4.78 -1.65 -0.23
N VAL A 168 -3.97 -2.54 -0.84
CA VAL A 168 -2.57 -2.22 -1.16
C VAL A 168 -2.42 -1.74 -2.61
N GLY A 169 -3.30 -2.19 -3.53
CA GLY A 169 -3.52 -1.57 -4.84
C GLY A 169 -2.36 -1.65 -5.85
N PHE A 170 -1.18 -2.17 -5.47
CA PHE A 170 -0.05 -2.37 -6.38
C PHE A 170 -0.18 -3.65 -7.21
N TYR A 171 -0.72 -4.72 -6.64
CA TYR A 171 -0.72 -6.08 -7.21
C TYR A 171 -1.76 -6.31 -8.32
N GLY A 172 -2.68 -5.37 -8.54
CA GLY A 172 -3.69 -5.42 -9.61
C GLY A 172 -3.43 -4.44 -10.78
N GLY A 173 -2.27 -3.79 -10.84
CA GLY A 173 -1.98 -2.78 -11.86
C GLY A 173 -1.64 -3.35 -13.25
N GLN A 174 -1.91 -2.58 -14.32
CA GLN A 174 -1.66 -2.98 -15.72
C GLN A 174 -0.20 -3.37 -16.04
N TYR A 175 0.77 -2.89 -15.25
CA TYR A 175 2.21 -3.10 -15.46
C TYR A 175 2.90 -3.74 -14.25
N THR A 176 2.18 -4.54 -13.46
CA THR A 176 2.73 -5.25 -12.29
C THR A 176 3.95 -6.11 -12.62
N HIS A 177 3.95 -6.78 -13.77
CA HIS A 177 5.08 -7.56 -14.27
C HIS A 177 6.38 -6.74 -14.48
N GLN A 178 6.30 -5.40 -14.47
CA GLN A 178 7.44 -4.49 -14.62
C GLN A 178 7.86 -3.84 -13.30
N THR A 179 7.18 -4.17 -12.19
CA THR A 179 7.45 -3.63 -10.87
C THR A 179 7.99 -4.73 -9.98
N VAL A 180 9.08 -4.45 -9.27
CA VAL A 180 9.63 -5.36 -8.25
C VAL A 180 8.93 -5.04 -6.93
N LEU A 181 7.90 -5.83 -6.62
CA LEU A 181 7.06 -5.65 -5.44
C LEU A 181 7.53 -6.55 -4.28
N PRO A 182 7.27 -6.17 -3.01
CA PRO A 182 7.55 -7.01 -1.86
C PRO A 182 6.80 -8.34 -1.86
N ASP A 183 7.39 -9.36 -1.21
CA ASP A 183 6.73 -10.66 -1.07
C ASP A 183 5.72 -10.66 0.09
N PHE A 184 4.65 -11.44 -0.06
CA PHE A 184 3.70 -11.79 1.00
C PHE A 184 3.79 -13.28 1.28
N THR A 185 4.00 -13.67 2.53
CA THR A 185 4.17 -15.06 2.93
C THR A 185 3.47 -15.38 4.24
N SER A 186 2.94 -16.61 4.35
CA SER A 186 2.37 -17.17 5.58
C SER A 186 3.40 -17.48 6.65
N LYS A 187 4.68 -17.60 6.27
CA LYS A 187 5.80 -17.88 7.18
C LYS A 187 5.98 -16.75 8.20
N GLY A 188 6.43 -17.10 9.39
CA GLY A 188 6.81 -16.13 10.41
C GLY A 188 8.17 -15.46 10.16
N VAL A 189 8.45 -14.38 10.89
CA VAL A 189 9.70 -13.60 10.78
C VAL A 189 10.95 -14.51 10.85
N LYS A 190 11.01 -15.40 11.83
CA LYS A 190 12.16 -16.30 12.05
C LYS A 190 12.28 -17.43 11.04
N GLU A 191 11.20 -17.77 10.35
CA GLU A 191 11.24 -18.75 9.26
C GLU A 191 11.74 -18.12 7.96
N VAL A 192 11.43 -16.83 7.74
CA VAL A 192 11.93 -16.07 6.58
C VAL A 192 13.40 -15.69 6.77
N TYR A 193 13.80 -15.35 8.01
CA TYR A 193 15.14 -14.92 8.36
C TYR A 193 15.74 -15.78 9.49
N PRO A 194 16.07 -17.07 9.21
CA PRO A 194 16.52 -18.01 10.24
C PRO A 194 17.90 -17.65 10.81
N ASP A 195 18.84 -17.30 9.94
CA ASP A 195 20.25 -17.09 10.29
C ASP A 195 20.60 -15.61 10.59
N GLU A 196 19.61 -14.73 10.45
CA GLU A 196 19.81 -13.29 10.62
C GLU A 196 19.69 -12.86 12.08
N ASN A 197 20.50 -11.86 12.46
CA ASN A 197 20.29 -11.11 13.69
C ASN A 197 19.07 -10.20 13.54
N VAL A 198 17.90 -10.75 13.87
CA VAL A 198 16.61 -10.04 13.79
C VAL A 198 16.33 -9.24 15.06
N VAL A 199 16.11 -7.94 14.89
CA VAL A 199 15.58 -7.06 15.94
C VAL A 199 14.13 -6.69 15.66
N TYR A 200 13.32 -6.63 16.71
CA TYR A 200 11.91 -6.26 16.63
C TYR A 200 11.72 -4.84 17.16
N ILE A 201 11.18 -3.93 16.36
CA ILE A 201 10.94 -2.55 16.82
C ILE A 201 9.61 -2.47 17.57
N SER A 202 9.67 -1.95 18.80
CA SER A 202 8.48 -1.61 19.59
C SER A 202 8.73 -0.34 20.38
N ARG A 203 7.73 0.56 20.42
CA ARG A 203 7.76 1.76 21.29
C ARG A 203 7.86 1.42 22.79
N HIS A 204 7.49 0.19 23.16
CA HIS A 204 7.47 -0.30 24.54
C HIS A 204 8.75 -1.02 24.95
N ALA A 205 9.71 -1.19 24.04
CA ALA A 205 10.99 -1.81 24.36
C ALA A 205 11.81 -0.94 25.35
N ARG A 206 12.64 -1.60 26.16
CA ARG A 206 13.57 -0.93 27.09
C ARG A 206 14.84 -0.49 26.36
N ASP A 207 15.43 -1.43 25.64
CA ASP A 207 16.63 -1.22 24.82
C ASP A 207 16.36 -0.27 23.67
N MET A 208 17.32 0.59 23.38
CA MET A 208 17.29 1.53 22.27
C MET A 208 18.29 1.11 21.19
N ILE A 209 17.94 1.33 19.93
CA ILE A 209 18.87 1.18 18.79
C ILE A 209 19.17 2.56 18.23
N ASP A 210 20.38 3.07 18.48
CA ASP A 210 20.79 4.46 18.19
C ASP A 210 21.97 4.51 17.22
N GLY A 211 21.87 3.70 16.16
CA GLY A 211 22.75 3.72 14.99
C GLY A 211 24.21 3.28 15.21
N PRO A 212 24.90 2.84 14.13
CA PRO A 212 24.33 2.41 12.84
C PRO A 212 23.45 1.16 12.99
N LEU A 213 22.53 0.93 12.04
CA LEU A 213 21.62 -0.22 12.04
C LEU A 213 22.34 -1.47 11.54
N ASP A 214 23.28 -1.97 12.35
CA ASP A 214 24.07 -3.19 12.07
C ASP A 214 23.30 -4.45 12.52
N VAL A 215 22.24 -4.76 11.79
CA VAL A 215 21.35 -5.90 12.03
C VAL A 215 20.99 -6.55 10.70
N GLY A 216 20.82 -7.87 10.69
CA GLY A 216 20.47 -8.60 9.47
C GLY A 216 19.04 -8.34 9.01
N ALA A 217 18.11 -8.27 9.97
CA ALA A 217 16.72 -7.93 9.67
C ALA A 217 16.04 -7.12 10.79
N ILE A 218 15.05 -6.31 10.39
CA ILE A 218 14.20 -5.52 11.26
C ILE A 218 12.77 -6.00 11.12
N ALA A 219 12.14 -6.40 12.22
CA ALA A 219 10.73 -6.77 12.25
C ALA A 219 9.87 -5.63 12.80
N LEU A 220 8.79 -5.31 12.09
CA LEU A 220 7.78 -4.31 12.44
C LEU A 220 6.41 -4.98 12.58
N CYS A 221 5.76 -4.79 13.72
CA CYS A 221 4.36 -5.21 13.89
C CYS A 221 3.43 -4.28 13.12
N VAL A 222 2.63 -4.84 12.21
CA VAL A 222 1.55 -4.09 11.55
C VAL A 222 0.32 -4.09 12.45
N SER A 223 0.31 -3.16 13.38
CA SER A 223 -0.82 -2.90 14.28
C SER A 223 -0.76 -1.45 14.76
N LYS A 224 -1.77 -1.02 15.52
CA LYS A 224 -1.74 0.28 16.22
C LYS A 224 -0.85 0.26 17.48
N ASP A 225 -0.27 -0.91 17.82
CA ASP A 225 0.51 -1.19 19.03
C ASP A 225 -0.15 -0.64 20.32
N THR A 226 -1.48 -0.73 20.42
CA THR A 226 -2.26 -0.19 21.56
C THR A 226 -2.16 -1.05 22.82
N ALA A 227 -1.98 -2.36 22.65
CA ALA A 227 -1.90 -3.36 23.70
C ALA A 227 -0.51 -4.05 23.75
N ARG A 228 0.54 -3.37 23.28
CA ARG A 228 1.93 -3.86 23.24
C ARG A 228 2.10 -5.12 22.37
N GLU A 229 1.35 -5.20 21.30
CA GLU A 229 1.31 -6.26 20.30
C GLU A 229 2.72 -6.56 19.76
N ALA A 230 3.49 -5.52 19.45
CA ALA A 230 4.86 -5.64 18.95
C ALA A 230 5.81 -6.27 19.98
N LEU A 231 5.72 -5.83 21.25
CA LEU A 231 6.54 -6.38 22.32
C LEU A 231 6.15 -7.83 22.65
N GLY A 232 4.85 -8.15 22.58
CA GLY A 232 4.35 -9.51 22.74
C GLY A 232 4.83 -10.44 21.62
N ALA A 233 4.78 -9.97 20.37
CA ALA A 233 5.30 -10.69 19.21
C ALA A 233 6.79 -10.98 19.32
N ALA A 234 7.59 -9.96 19.66
CA ALA A 234 9.03 -10.11 19.85
C ALA A 234 9.36 -11.18 20.89
N ARG A 235 8.65 -11.18 22.04
CA ARG A 235 8.84 -12.17 23.11
C ARG A 235 8.47 -13.58 22.67
N ARG A 236 7.32 -13.77 22.02
CA ARG A 236 6.90 -15.09 21.52
C ARG A 236 7.86 -15.64 20.48
N GLY A 237 8.34 -14.77 19.57
CA GLY A 237 9.31 -15.12 18.55
C GLY A 237 10.76 -15.17 19.03
N ARG A 238 11.03 -15.00 20.33
CA ARG A 238 12.38 -14.96 20.93
C ARG A 238 13.33 -13.99 20.22
N MET A 239 12.80 -12.84 19.79
CA MET A 239 13.56 -11.77 19.14
C MET A 239 13.85 -10.65 20.13
N ARG A 240 15.02 -10.00 19.97
CA ARG A 240 15.36 -8.83 20.77
C ARG A 240 14.43 -7.67 20.39
N ALA A 241 13.71 -7.14 21.37
CA ALA A 241 12.88 -5.95 21.16
C ALA A 241 13.69 -4.68 21.44
N VAL A 242 13.67 -3.73 20.50
CA VAL A 242 14.35 -2.43 20.62
C VAL A 242 13.39 -1.29 20.27
N ARG A 243 13.67 -0.08 20.74
CA ARG A 243 12.93 1.13 20.36
C ARG A 243 13.84 2.08 19.58
N LEU A 244 13.23 2.88 18.70
CA LEU A 244 13.90 3.99 18.03
C LEU A 244 14.23 5.10 19.03
N PRO A 245 15.31 5.88 18.81
CA PRO A 245 15.80 6.91 19.72
C PRO A 245 14.98 8.21 19.60
N ILE A 246 13.67 8.12 19.32
CA ILE A 246 12.81 9.28 19.04
C ILE A 246 12.85 10.27 20.21
N LYS A 247 12.68 9.80 21.45
CA LYS A 247 12.71 10.65 22.66
C LYS A 247 14.05 11.35 22.90
N LYS A 248 15.15 10.84 22.32
CA LYS A 248 16.46 11.46 22.44
C LYS A 248 16.57 12.71 21.55
N TYR A 249 15.91 12.69 20.39
CA TYR A 249 16.07 13.71 19.35
C TYR A 249 14.80 14.56 19.10
N VAL A 250 13.63 14.10 19.55
CA VAL A 250 12.34 14.79 19.40
C VAL A 250 11.82 15.11 20.80
N LYS A 251 11.69 16.41 21.09
CA LYS A 251 11.16 16.95 22.35
C LYS A 251 9.65 17.15 22.27
#